data_AF-A0A5E4M059-F1
#
_entry.id   AF-A0A5E4M059-F1
#
_cell.length_a   1.000
_cell.length_b   1.000
_cell.length_c   1.000
_cell.angle_alpha   90.00
_cell.angle_beta   90.00
_cell.angle_gamma   90.00
#
_symmetry.space_group_name_H-M   'P 1'
#
loop_
_entity.id
_entity.type
_entity.pdbx_description
1 polymer ?
#
loop_
_entity_poly.entity_id
_entity_poly.type
_entity_poly.pdbx_seq_one_letter_code
_entity_poly.pdbx_strand_id
1 'polypeptide(L)' 'MKVAIITGTRPEIIKLAPLIKELKGNSSVIFSGQHYDFDLSMRFFKELDLPLPDYKLKISKQSPAVQIGEII' A
#
# COMPACT_ATOMS: atom_id res chain seq x y z
N MET A 1 21.63 2.90 -1.43
CA MET A 1 20.81 1.70 -1.14
C MET A 1 19.40 1.97 -1.67
N LYS A 2 18.75 1.04 -2.38
CA LYS A 2 17.38 1.23 -2.89
C LYS A 2 16.40 0.52 -1.96
N VAL A 3 15.44 1.25 -1.39
CA VAL A 3 14.43 0.71 -0.46
C VAL A 3 13.10 0.54 -1.19
N ALA A 4 12.43 -0.59 -0.99
CA ALA A 4 11.06 -0.80 -1.46
C ALA A 4 10.12 -0.86 -0.26
N ILE A 5 9.09 -0.01 -0.25
CA ILE A 5 8.06 0.03 0.80
C ILE A 5 6.78 -0.56 0.19
N ILE A 6 6.37 -1.74 0.65
CA ILE A 6 5.20 -2.44 0.14
C ILE A 6 4.05 -2.28 1.15
N THR A 7 2.88 -1.89 0.66
CA THR A 7 1.66 -1.78 1.47
C THR A 7 0.43 -2.17 0.65
N GLY A 8 -0.54 -2.84 1.28
CA GLY A 8 -1.80 -3.27 0.67
C GLY A 8 -3.04 -2.90 1.46
N THR A 9 -2.90 -2.55 2.74
CA THR A 9 -4.03 -2.31 3.65
C THR A 9 -3.99 -0.90 4.25
N ARG A 10 -5.15 -0.39 4.69
CA ARG A 10 -5.24 0.91 5.37
C ARG A 10 -4.31 1.02 6.60
N PRO A 11 -4.28 0.04 7.54
CA PRO A 11 -3.40 0.13 8.71
C PRO A 11 -1.91 0.23 8.34
N GLU A 12 -1.48 -0.45 7.28
CA GLU A 12 -0.09 -0.37 6.80
C GLU A 12 0.24 1.01 6.24
N ILE A 13 -0.64 1.59 5.41
CA ILE A 13 -0.45 2.96 4.88
C ILE A 13 -0.25 3.95 6.04
N ILE A 14 -1.09 3.87 7.08
CA ILE A 14 -1.01 4.75 8.25
C ILE A 14 0.31 4.55 9.01
N LYS A 15 0.69 3.29 9.28
CA LYS A 15 1.90 2.97 10.06
C LYS A 15 3.20 3.28 9.31
N LEU A 16 3.20 3.12 7.98
CA LEU A 16 4.39 3.35 7.15
C LEU A 16 4.49 4.80 6.64
N ALA A 17 3.46 5.63 6.81
CA ALA A 17 3.46 7.03 6.40
C ALA A 17 4.71 7.82 6.84
N PRO A 18 5.18 7.74 8.11
CA PRO A 18 6.39 8.45 8.53
C PRO A 18 7.64 7.99 7.77
N LEU A 19 7.75 6.68 7.50
CA LEU A 19 8.88 6.10 6.79
C LEU A 19 8.89 6.49 5.30
N ILE A 20 7.72 6.53 4.66
CA ILE A 20 7.57 6.99 3.28
C ILE A 20 8.02 8.45 3.14
N LYS A 21 7.69 9.30 4.13
CA LYS A 21 8.12 10.70 4.16
C LYS A 21 9.63 10.83 4.35
N GLU A 22 10.19 10.11 5.32
CA GLU A 22 11.62 10.14 5.62
C GLU A 22 12.47 9.65 4.44
N LEU A 23 12.00 8.61 3.74
CA LEU A 23 12.71 8.00 2.61
C LEU A 23 12.30 8.55 1.25
N LYS A 24 11.69 9.74 1.19
CA LYS A 24 11.25 10.37 -0.06
C LYS A 24 12.44 10.54 -1.02
N GLY A 25 12.31 10.02 -2.24
CA GLY A 25 13.36 10.05 -3.27
C GLY A 25 14.43 8.95 -3.15
N ASN A 26 14.46 8.21 -2.04
CA ASN A 26 15.37 7.07 -1.80
C ASN A 26 14.63 5.73 -1.65
N SER A 27 13.30 5.75 -1.74
CA SER A 27 12.44 4.58 -1.71
C SER A 27 11.44 4.57 -2.86
N SER A 28 10.99 3.37 -3.24
CA SER A 28 9.84 3.17 -4.12
C SER A 28 8.68 2.60 -3.31
N VAL A 29 7.51 3.21 -3.43
CA VAL A 29 6.28 2.79 -2.76
C VAL A 29 5.47 1.90 -3.70
N ILE A 30 5.16 0.69 -3.25
CA ILE A 30 4.42 -0.31 -4.01
C ILE A 30 3.10 -0.58 -3.30
N PHE A 31 1.99 -0.29 -3.97
CA PHE A 31 0.65 -0.60 -3.46
C PHE A 31 0.17 -1.95 -3.99
N SER A 32 -0.04 -2.94 -3.12
CA SER A 32 -0.42 -4.30 -3.51
C SER A 32 -1.92 -4.49 -3.72
N GLY A 33 -2.76 -3.60 -3.17
CA GLY A 33 -4.20 -3.59 -3.43
C GLY A 33 -5.03 -4.61 -2.66
N GLN A 34 -4.61 -5.03 -1.47
CA GLN A 34 -5.34 -5.98 -0.60
C GLN A 34 -6.62 -5.41 0.06
N HIS A 35 -7.21 -4.34 -0.48
CA HIS A 35 -8.47 -3.75 0.01
C HIS A 35 -9.51 -3.59 -1.10
N TYR A 36 -10.79 -3.79 -0.74
CA TYR A 36 -11.93 -3.90 -1.67
C TYR A 36 -12.11 -2.70 -2.60
N ASP A 37 -11.72 -1.51 -2.13
CA ASP A 37 -11.93 -0.27 -2.85
C ASP A 37 -10.65 0.57 -2.92
N PHE A 38 -10.10 0.65 -4.14
CA PHE A 38 -8.89 1.41 -4.44
C PHE A 38 -9.07 2.90 -4.15
N ASP A 39 -10.27 3.43 -4.44
CA ASP A 39 -10.55 4.85 -4.22
C ASP A 39 -10.54 5.20 -2.73
N LEU A 40 -10.90 4.25 -1.86
CA LEU A 40 -10.81 4.42 -0.42
C LEU A 40 -9.34 4.43 0.05
N SER A 41 -8.49 3.54 -0.47
CA SER A 41 -7.08 3.51 -0.13
C SER A 41 -6.33 4.76 -0.61
N MET A 42 -6.66 5.29 -1.78
CA MET A 42 -6.03 6.50 -2.33
C MET A 42 -6.34 7.77 -1.53
N ARG A 43 -7.49 7.83 -0.84
CA ARG A 43 -7.80 8.94 0.07
C ARG A 43 -6.77 9.05 1.19
N PHE A 44 -6.29 7.93 1.74
CA PHE A 44 -5.29 7.97 2.81
C PHE A 44 -3.95 8.54 2.37
N PHE A 45 -3.51 8.27 1.13
CA PHE A 45 -2.30 8.91 0.61
C PHE A 45 -2.45 10.43 0.55
N LYS A 46 -3.63 10.92 0.13
CA LYS A 46 -3.93 12.36 0.12
C LYS A 46 -4.05 12.94 1.54
N GLU A 47 -4.82 12.29 2.43
CA GLU A 47 -5.06 12.74 3.81
C GLU A 47 -3.77 12.79 4.64
N LEU A 48 -2.84 11.86 4.37
CA LEU A 48 -1.56 11.78 5.07
C LEU A 48 -0.45 12.60 4.37
N ASP A 49 -0.75 13.32 3.30
CA ASP A 49 0.22 14.06 2.49
C ASP A 49 1.41 13.18 2.05
N LEU A 50 1.08 12.03 1.46
CA LEU A 50 2.02 11.06 0.91
C LEU A 50 2.04 11.15 -0.62
N PRO A 51 3.20 10.90 -1.26
CA PRO A 51 3.25 10.71 -2.69
C PRO A 51 2.38 9.51 -3.11
N LEU A 52 1.86 9.55 -4.33
CA LEU A 52 1.18 8.40 -4.91
C LEU A 52 2.16 7.22 -5.03
N PRO A 53 1.68 5.97 -4.93
CA PRO A 53 2.53 4.80 -5.13
C PRO A 53 3.21 4.82 -6.51
N ASP A 54 4.50 4.50 -6.56
CA ASP A 54 5.26 4.35 -7.81
C ASP A 54 4.76 3.16 -8.62
N TYR A 55 4.33 2.10 -7.93
CA TYR A 55 3.80 0.89 -8.54
C TYR A 55 2.50 0.47 -7.86
N LYS A 56 1.58 -0.06 -8.67
CA LYS A 56 0.35 -0.69 -8.18
C LYS A 56 0.27 -2.11 -8.73
N LEU A 57 0.24 -3.10 -7.84
CA LEU A 57 0.03 -4.49 -8.24
C LEU A 57 -1.46 -4.72 -8.50
N LYS A 58 -1.76 -5.46 -9.57
CA LYS A 58 -3.11 -5.96 -9.86
C LYS A 58 -3.27 -7.33 -9.22
N ILE A 59 -3.29 -7.40 -7.90
CA ILE A 59 -3.67 -8.64 -7.23
C ILE A 59 -5.19 -8.79 -7.40
N SER A 60 -5.62 -9.94 -7.95
CA SER A 60 -7.03 -10.23 -8.16
C SER A 60 -7.79 -10.10 -6.84
N LYS A 61 -8.95 -9.43 -6.88
CA LYS A 61 -9.87 -9.28 -5.76
C LYS A 61 -10.46 -10.64 -5.38
N GLN A 62 -9.67 -11.49 -4.75
CA GLN A 62 -10.18 -12.67 -4.06
C GLN A 62 -10.85 -12.18 -2.76
N SER A 63 -11.92 -12.82 -2.33
CA SER A 63 -12.52 -12.42 -1.05
C SER A 63 -11.48 -12.59 0.06
N PRO A 64 -11.55 -11.80 1.17
CA PRO A 64 -10.62 -11.95 2.28
C PRO A 64 -10.55 -13.40 2.78
N ALA A 65 -11.67 -14.12 2.75
CA ALA A 65 -11.73 -15.53 3.09
C ALA A 65 -10.87 -16.41 2.16
N VAL A 66 -10.93 -16.18 0.85
CA VAL A 66 -10.12 -16.92 -0.13
C VAL A 66 -8.64 -16.56 0.02
N GLN A 67 -8.34 -15.27 0.24
CA GLN A 67 -6.96 -14.80 0.40
C GLN A 67 -6.31 -15.36 1.68
N ILE A 68 -7.08 -15.47 2.77
CA ILE A 68 -6.64 -16.16 3.99
C ILE A 68 -6.42 -17.66 3.73
N GLY A 69 -7.31 -18.29 2.96
CA GLY A 69 -7.20 -19.71 2.59
C GLY A 69 -6.02 -20.07 1.69
N GLU A 70 -5.41 -19.10 0.99
CA GLU A 70 -4.17 -19.32 0.22
C GLU A 70 -2.89 -19.18 1.07
N ILE A 71 -2.98 -18.53 2.23
CA ILE A 71 -1.83 -18.23 3.11
C ILE A 71 -1.61 -19.35 4.15
N ILE A 72 -2.67 -20.05 4.55
CA ILE A 72 -2.66 -21.14 5.54
C ILE A 72 -2.61 -22.49 4.83
#